data_AF-A0A2W5Z4F9-F1
#
_entry.id   AF-A0A2W5Z4F9-F1
#
_cell.length_a   1.000
_cell.length_b   1.000
_cell.length_c   1.000
_cell.angle_alpha   90.00
_cell.angle_beta   90.00
_cell.angle_gamma   90.00
#
_symmetry.space_group_name_H-M   'P 1'
#
loop_
_entity.id
_entity.type
_entity.pdbx_description
1 polymer ?
#
loop_
_entity_poly.entity_id
_entity_poly.type
_entity_poly.pdbx_seq_one_letter_code
_entity_poly.pdbx_strand_id
1 'polypeptide(L)' 'MSIDDVIAAIETARDKVMSDEVKSLVKLGLPKNVANKMVAERYRQRNEGEEGEGEAQGAWPDMS' A
#
# COMPACT_ATOMS: atom_id res chain seq x y z
N MET A 1 -2.48 3.61 26.04
CA MET A 1 -2.43 3.28 24.61
C MET A 1 -3.05 1.90 24.48
N SER A 2 -4.28 1.85 24.00
CA SER A 2 -5.03 0.61 23.78
C SER A 2 -4.58 -0.03 22.46
N ILE A 3 -4.90 -1.31 22.26
CA ILE A 3 -4.63 -1.97 20.98
C ILE A 3 -5.49 -1.36 19.85
N ASP A 4 -6.69 -0.89 20.20
CA ASP A 4 -7.59 -0.19 19.28
C ASP A 4 -7.00 1.14 18.81
N ASP A 5 -6.30 1.87 19.69
CA ASP A 5 -5.59 3.10 19.33
C ASP A 5 -4.49 2.82 18.30
N VAL A 6 -3.81 1.68 18.43
CA VAL A 6 -2.75 1.24 17.51
C VAL A 6 -3.36 0.87 16.16
N ILE A 7 -4.45 0.11 16.15
CA ILE A 7 -5.16 -0.28 14.93
C ILE A 7 -5.66 0.97 14.19
N ALA A 8 -6.31 1.90 14.89
CA ALA A 8 -6.79 3.14 14.31
C ALA A 8 -5.65 4.00 13.73
N ALA A 9 -4.49 4.04 14.40
CA ALA A 9 -3.31 4.73 13.90
C ALA A 9 -2.76 4.08 12.62
N ILE A 10 -2.74 2.75 12.54
CA ILE A 10 -2.31 2.00 11.36
C ILE A 10 -3.27 2.25 10.18
N GLU A 11 -4.57 2.17 10.41
CA GLU A 11 -5.59 2.43 9.38
C GLU A 11 -5.50 3.87 8.86
N THR A 12 -5.34 4.85 9.77
CA THR A 12 -5.16 6.26 9.40
C THR A 12 -3.89 6.47 8.57
N ALA A 13 -2.79 5.82 8.96
CA ALA A 13 -1.54 5.90 8.21
C ALA A 13 -1.69 5.30 6.81
N ARG A 14 -2.35 4.14 6.69
CA ARG A 14 -2.63 3.49 5.40
C ARG A 14 -3.43 4.41 4.47
N ASP A 15 -4.52 4.98 4.97
CA ASP A 15 -5.41 5.83 4.19
C ASP A 15 -4.68 7.11 3.71
N LYS A 16 -3.74 7.62 4.52
CA LYS A 16 -2.87 8.74 4.12
C LYS A 16 -1.97 8.37 2.94
N VAL A 17 -1.29 7.22 2.98
CA VAL A 17 -0.41 6.79 1.89
C VAL A 17 -1.22 6.56 0.61
N MET A 18 -2.38 5.92 0.71
CA MET A 18 -3.30 5.76 -0.43
C MET A 18 -3.67 7.13 -1.03
N SER A 19 -4.02 8.11 -0.18
CA SER A 19 -4.38 9.46 -0.61
C SER A 19 -3.25 10.15 -1.37
N ASP A 20 -2.01 10.02 -0.89
CA ASP A 20 -0.86 10.67 -1.50
C ASP A 20 -0.46 10.01 -2.83
N GLU A 21 -0.59 8.69 -2.96
CA GLU A 21 -0.43 7.98 -4.24
C GLU A 21 -1.49 8.41 -5.27
N VAL A 22 -2.75 8.53 -4.86
CA VAL A 22 -3.83 9.02 -5.73
C VAL A 22 -3.51 10.44 -6.21
N LYS A 23 -3.10 11.34 -5.32
CA LYS A 23 -2.73 12.71 -5.69
C LYS A 23 -1.56 12.74 -6.67
N SER A 24 -0.58 11.86 -6.49
CA SER A 24 0.56 11.73 -7.39
C SER A 24 0.10 11.33 -8.80
N LEU A 25 -0.74 10.30 -8.91
CA LEU A 25 -1.27 9.84 -10.20
C LEU A 25 -2.15 10.89 -10.89
N VAL A 26 -2.96 11.62 -10.12
CA VAL A 26 -3.75 12.74 -10.65
C VAL A 26 -2.86 13.85 -11.18
N LYS A 27 -1.76 14.19 -10.50
CA LYS A 27 -0.78 15.17 -11.00
C LYS A 27 -0.10 14.73 -12.30
N LEU A 28 0.03 13.42 -12.53
CA LEU A 28 0.54 12.83 -13.77
C LEU A 28 -0.51 12.79 -14.90
N GLY A 29 -1.74 13.25 -14.65
CA GLY A 29 -2.80 13.36 -15.65
C GLY A 29 -3.80 12.19 -15.64
N LEU A 30 -3.73 11.28 -14.68
CA LEU A 30 -4.73 10.22 -14.56
C LEU A 30 -6.04 10.77 -14.01
N PRO A 31 -7.21 10.36 -14.54
CA PRO A 31 -8.49 10.66 -13.93
C PRO A 31 -8.56 10.12 -12.50
N LYS A 32 -9.08 10.92 -11.55
CA LYS A 32 -9.15 10.57 -10.12
C LYS A 32 -9.78 9.19 -9.86
N ASN A 33 -10.82 8.83 -10.60
CA ASN A 33 -11.50 7.54 -10.46
C ASN A 33 -10.61 6.36 -10.87
N VAL A 34 -9.74 6.55 -11.88
CA VAL A 34 -8.78 5.54 -12.34
C VAL A 34 -7.64 5.43 -11.33
N ALA A 35 -7.08 6.56 -10.90
CA ALA A 35 -6.03 6.60 -9.88
C ALA A 35 -6.47 5.91 -8.57
N ASN A 36 -7.69 6.20 -8.10
CA ASN A 36 -8.28 5.53 -6.94
C ASN A 36 -8.37 4.01 -7.10
N LYS A 37 -8.89 3.54 -8.26
CA LYS A 37 -9.01 2.10 -8.53
C LYS A 37 -7.63 1.42 -8.57
N MET A 38 -6.66 2.03 -9.24
CA MET A 38 -5.30 1.50 -9.34
C MET A 38 -4.61 1.40 -7.98
N VAL A 39 -4.73 2.43 -7.14
CA VAL A 39 -4.17 2.42 -5.78
C VAL A 39 -4.90 1.38 -4.93
N ALA A 40 -6.24 1.39 -4.92
CA ALA A 40 -7.04 0.44 -4.13
C ALA A 40 -6.77 -1.03 -4.53
N GLU A 41 -6.49 -1.30 -5.81
CA GLU A 41 -6.12 -2.64 -6.28
C GLU A 41 -4.77 -3.09 -5.71
N ARG A 42 -3.74 -2.22 -5.74
CA ARG A 42 -2.41 -2.53 -5.17
C ARG A 42 -2.47 -2.80 -3.66
N TYR A 43 -3.27 -2.03 -2.92
CA TYR A 43 -3.42 -2.23 -1.49
C TYR A 43 -4.31 -3.42 -1.12
N ARG A 44 -5.16 -3.89 -2.04
CA ARG A 44 -5.87 -5.16 -1.88
C ARG A 44 -4.95 -6.35 -2.13
N GLN A 45 -4.13 -6.32 -3.17
CA GLN A 45 -3.20 -7.42 -3.49
C GLN A 45 -2.12 -7.62 -2.41
N ARG A 46 -1.68 -6.57 -1.72
CA ARG A 46 -0.73 -6.71 -0.60
C ARG A 46 -1.33 -7.49 0.58
N ASN A 47 -2.65 -7.61 0.68
CA ASN A 47 -3.33 -8.36 1.73
C ASN A 47 -3.48 -9.86 1.40
N GLU A 48 -3.22 -10.27 0.14
CA GLU A 48 -3.35 -11.65 -0.34
C GLU A 48 -1.99 -12.23 -0.83
N GLY A 49 -0.90 -11.46 -0.78
CA GLY A 49 0.39 -11.80 -1.39
C GLY A 49 1.57 -12.08 -0.44
N GLU A 50 1.37 -12.13 0.88
CA GLU A 50 2.40 -12.64 1.80
C GLU A 50 2.37 -14.17 1.97
N GLU A 51 1.47 -14.87 1.27
CA GLU A 51 1.44 -16.34 1.16
C GLU A 51 1.13 -16.78 -0.28
N GLY A 52 2.10 -16.69 -1.21
CA GLY A 52 1.89 -17.25 -2.55
C GLY A 52 2.91 -16.84 -3.62
N GLU A 53 4.08 -17.49 -3.58
CA GLU A 53 4.97 -17.82 -4.70
C GLU A 53 5.00 -16.90 -5.94
N GLY A 54 6.07 -16.12 -6.01
CA GLY A 54 6.58 -15.50 -7.22
C GLY A 54 8.03 -15.13 -7.04
N GLU A 55 8.92 -16.13 -6.98
CA GLU A 55 10.36 -15.93 -6.89
C GLU A 55 10.87 -15.07 -8.06
N ALA A 56 11.34 -13.86 -7.78
CA ALA A 56 12.60 -13.35 -8.32
C ALA A 56 13.04 -12.03 -7.64
N GLN A 57 14.06 -12.19 -6.79
CA GLN A 57 15.25 -11.34 -6.70
C GLN A 57 15.18 -10.06 -5.86
N GLY A 58 15.68 -10.21 -4.63
CA GLY A 58 16.14 -9.11 -3.79
C GLY A 58 16.47 -9.61 -2.39
N ALA A 59 17.35 -10.61 -2.30
CA ALA A 59 17.89 -11.07 -1.03
C ALA A 59 18.38 -9.84 -0.24
N TRP A 60 17.78 -9.61 0.93
CA TRP A 60 18.39 -8.72 1.91
C TRP A 60 19.81 -9.27 2.16
N PRO A 61 20.87 -8.45 2.01
CA PRO A 61 22.22 -8.95 2.21
C PRO A 61 22.33 -9.40 3.65
N ASP A 62 22.65 -10.69 3.80
CA ASP A 62 22.88 -11.36 5.07
C ASP A 62 23.86 -10.54 5.92
N MET A 63 23.37 -10.03 7.04
CA MET A 63 24.17 -9.39 8.07
C MET A 63 24.27 -10.36 9.25
N SER A 64 25.08 -11.41 9.12
CA SER A 64 25.57 -12.23 10.22
C SER A 64 26.85 -12.98 9.83
#